data_AF-A0AAD7UL49-F1
#
_entry.id   AF-A0AAD7UL49-F1
#
_cell.length_a   1.000
_cell.length_b   1.000
_cell.length_c   1.000
_cell.angle_alpha   90.00
_cell.angle_beta   90.00
_cell.angle_gamma   90.00
#
_symmetry.space_group_name_H-M   'P 1'
#
loop_
_entity.id
_entity.type
_entity.pdbx_description
1 polymer ?
#
loop_
_entity_poly.entity_id
_entity_poly.type
_entity_poly.pdbx_seq_one_letter_code
_entity_poly.pdbx_strand_id
1 'polypeptide(L)'
;MRFAGIVPSSPITGNPVDLVVSVSENAADPYLPANSSFNGKWTEFMQINVRDNTQAFLDFSFYDSVTGDAVELEEFFITVYDVDQQIEPSKQREQFCVDSDDLYEYILSNTSNLLVEEQASTCAGEPGSSIRFSSTEAGFLCDNPSSSKLDIVTCDECRQCLEDEERLGPFFPIDQSARAVTLAFAGPQTKFSLVLEVVCEDCNVGQARGRNFRLGGKSTLCDVRVWDVCNEEIQNNLEIEGAPIYYNNLGGQGPKFDDPLDVILFEEVVTESPDSANPVDLLVSVTDGTESYQVANSSFNGKWDQFMQINVLDNSRAFLDFAFYDSVTREGVNLENFVITVYDLDQQVDAARQRERFCIDTDQFYQYILSEDSSVLVEELSESCSGGVGSSVRFSSTEAGFLCDNPGTSTLESVSCNECQQCLDDYERLSPYFPIDQSARAVTLAFTGPQQKFSIMLESLCDHDCLTNEGRPRGRNFLFGGRSSLCEPRVWDVCDEEIQNNLEIEGAAIQSNNLGGQGPKFDDPLDVIVFEEVVTESPDSANPVDLVVSVTDGTESYQVANSSFNGKWDQFMQINVLDNSRAFLDFAFFDSVTGGGVNLENFVITVYDLDQQVDAARQRERFCID
;
A
#
# COMPACT_ATOMS: atom_id res chain seq x y z
N MET A 1 1.34 35.17 7.57
CA MET A 1 0.92 35.35 6.15
C MET A 1 -0.56 35.05 6.05
N ARG A 2 -1.29 35.62 5.09
CA ARG A 2 -2.71 35.29 4.86
C ARG A 2 -2.92 34.97 3.38
N PHE A 3 -3.46 33.80 3.10
CA PHE A 3 -3.79 33.29 1.77
C PHE A 3 -5.31 33.30 1.66
N ALA A 4 -5.82 34.15 0.77
CA ALA A 4 -7.26 34.40 0.70
C ALA A 4 -7.96 33.38 -0.21
N GLY A 5 -9.13 32.89 0.21
CA GLY A 5 -10.01 32.03 -0.58
C GLY A 5 -9.37 30.70 -0.99
N ILE A 6 -8.62 30.07 -0.07
CA ILE A 6 -8.04 28.73 -0.29
C ILE A 6 -9.13 27.66 -0.45
N VAL A 7 -10.29 27.89 0.16
CA VAL A 7 -11.54 27.17 -0.14
C VAL A 7 -12.48 28.20 -0.77
N PRO A 8 -12.69 28.20 -2.09
CA PRO A 8 -13.46 29.25 -2.78
C PRO A 8 -14.94 29.31 -2.38
N SER A 9 -15.49 28.18 -1.93
CA SER A 9 -16.85 28.05 -1.40
C SER A 9 -16.88 26.95 -0.36
N SER A 10 -16.97 27.32 0.92
CA SER A 10 -17.16 26.34 1.98
C SER A 10 -18.66 26.06 2.16
N PRO A 11 -19.10 24.79 2.17
CA PRO A 11 -20.47 24.44 2.55
C PRO A 11 -20.79 24.77 4.02
N ILE A 12 -19.76 24.92 4.86
CA ILE A 12 -19.87 25.23 6.29
C ILE A 12 -20.29 26.69 6.51
N THR A 13 -19.57 27.63 5.87
CA THR A 13 -19.81 29.06 6.07
C THR A 13 -20.65 29.72 4.97
N GLY A 14 -20.74 29.08 3.79
CA GLY A 14 -21.29 29.68 2.58
C GLY A 14 -20.41 30.78 1.97
N ASN A 15 -19.27 31.10 2.58
CA ASN A 15 -18.27 32.06 2.12
C ASN A 15 -16.96 31.34 1.77
N PRO A 16 -16.00 32.03 1.11
CA PRO A 16 -14.65 31.50 0.98
C PRO A 16 -13.94 31.42 2.34
N VAL A 17 -12.97 30.52 2.46
CA VAL A 17 -12.12 30.35 3.64
C VAL A 17 -10.69 30.76 3.32
N ASP A 18 -10.06 31.50 4.23
CA ASP A 18 -8.67 31.93 4.18
C ASP A 18 -7.80 31.06 5.09
N LEU A 19 -6.54 30.89 4.69
CA LEU A 19 -5.50 30.29 5.52
C LEU A 19 -4.57 31.38 6.04
N VAL A 20 -4.40 31.44 7.36
CA VAL A 20 -3.48 32.34 8.05
C VAL A 20 -2.36 31.52 8.66
N VAL A 21 -1.12 31.86 8.30
CA VAL A 21 0.08 31.22 8.86
C VAL A 21 0.76 32.19 9.82
N SER A 22 0.92 31.77 11.07
CA SER A 22 1.59 32.53 12.13
C SER A 22 2.71 31.71 12.78
N VAL A 23 3.66 32.39 13.41
CA VAL A 23 4.60 31.69 14.30
C VAL A 23 3.80 31.18 15.49
N SER A 24 3.99 29.90 15.84
CA SER A 24 3.30 29.27 16.96
C SER A 24 3.58 30.02 18.26
N GLU A 25 2.58 30.11 19.15
CA GLU A 25 2.78 30.67 20.49
C GLU A 25 3.75 29.84 21.34
N ASN A 26 3.89 28.55 21.00
CA ASN A 26 4.79 27.60 21.65
C ASN A 26 6.24 27.67 21.11
N ALA A 27 6.52 28.55 20.15
CA ALA A 27 7.86 28.67 19.57
C ALA A 27 8.87 29.15 20.62
N ALA A 28 9.86 28.30 20.94
CA ALA A 28 10.96 28.68 21.83
C ALA A 28 11.88 29.75 21.22
N ASP A 29 12.02 29.72 19.89
CA ASP A 29 12.89 30.59 19.11
C ASP A 29 12.11 31.41 18.06
N PRO A 30 12.57 32.62 17.71
CA PRO A 30 11.95 33.39 16.65
C PRO A 30 12.13 32.71 15.30
N TYR A 31 11.14 32.86 14.41
CA TYR A 31 11.27 32.45 13.02
C TYR A 31 12.35 33.27 12.30
N LEU A 32 13.30 32.58 11.65
CA LEU A 32 14.45 33.18 10.98
C LEU A 32 14.52 32.73 9.51
N PRO A 33 14.10 33.56 8.54
CA PRO A 33 14.33 33.28 7.13
C PRO A 33 15.77 33.64 6.72
N ALA A 34 16.32 32.90 5.76
CA ALA A 34 17.53 33.30 5.04
C ALA A 34 17.26 34.50 4.11
N ASN A 35 16.10 34.51 3.45
CA ASN A 35 15.61 35.59 2.61
C ASN A 35 14.08 35.69 2.72
N SER A 36 13.60 36.69 3.47
CA SER A 36 12.17 36.90 3.69
C SER A 36 11.37 37.26 2.44
N SER A 37 12.03 37.68 1.34
CA SER A 37 11.34 37.91 0.06
C SER A 37 10.86 36.63 -0.63
N PHE A 38 11.30 35.46 -0.13
CA PHE A 38 10.86 34.15 -0.61
C PHE A 38 9.65 33.60 0.16
N ASN A 39 9.13 34.33 1.15
CA ASN A 39 7.90 33.95 1.84
C ASN A 39 6.67 34.42 1.08
N GLY A 40 5.63 33.57 1.00
CA GLY A 40 4.34 33.93 0.41
C GLY A 40 3.91 32.92 -0.64
N LYS A 41 3.28 33.40 -1.72
CA LYS A 41 2.84 32.54 -2.83
C LYS A 41 3.96 32.40 -3.86
N TRP A 42 4.32 31.17 -4.20
CA TRP A 42 5.19 30.83 -5.32
C TRP A 42 4.43 29.88 -6.23
N THR A 43 4.19 30.29 -7.48
CA THR A 43 3.26 29.61 -8.41
C THR A 43 1.89 29.35 -7.77
N GLU A 44 1.51 28.10 -7.54
CA GLU A 44 0.30 27.68 -6.84
C GLU A 44 0.54 27.30 -5.38
N PHE A 45 1.78 27.22 -4.95
CA PHE A 45 2.16 26.81 -3.61
C PHE A 45 2.30 27.99 -2.65
N MET A 46 2.13 27.67 -1.38
CA MET A 46 2.74 28.43 -0.30
C MET A 46 4.24 28.12 -0.25
N GLN A 47 5.05 29.14 -0.03
CA GLN A 47 6.49 29.00 0.18
C GLN A 47 6.91 29.66 1.50
N ILE A 48 7.71 28.93 2.27
CA ILE A 48 8.28 29.36 3.55
C ILE A 48 9.79 29.16 3.50
N ASN A 49 10.53 30.24 3.63
CA ASN A 49 11.99 30.21 3.63
C ASN A 49 12.53 30.02 5.05
N VAL A 50 13.33 28.99 5.28
CA VAL A 50 13.91 28.67 6.59
C VAL A 50 15.42 28.76 6.52
N ARG A 51 16.06 29.42 7.50
CA ARG A 51 17.52 29.57 7.55
C ARG A 51 18.18 28.29 8.06
N ASP A 52 19.40 28.03 7.59
CA ASP A 52 20.21 26.90 8.05
C ASP A 52 20.33 26.86 9.59
N ASN A 53 20.24 25.66 10.16
CA ASN A 53 20.28 25.37 11.59
C ASN A 53 19.26 26.17 12.41
N THR A 54 18.07 26.37 11.86
CA THR A 54 16.93 26.96 12.57
C THR A 54 15.66 26.17 12.30
N GLN A 55 14.70 26.32 13.20
CA GLN A 55 13.37 25.74 13.10
C GLN A 55 12.33 26.86 12.96
N ALA A 56 11.26 26.58 12.22
CA ALA A 56 10.09 27.45 12.10
C ALA A 56 8.87 26.70 12.65
N PHE A 57 8.45 27.07 13.85
CA PHE A 57 7.21 26.58 14.48
C PHE A 57 6.03 27.41 13.96
N LEU A 58 5.11 26.79 13.25
CA LEU A 58 4.07 27.49 12.50
C LEU A 58 2.68 26.93 12.79
N ASP A 59 1.76 27.83 13.13
CA ASP A 59 0.32 27.54 13.23
C ASP A 59 -0.34 27.95 11.90
N PHE A 60 -1.17 27.05 11.36
CA PHE A 60 -1.95 27.22 10.14
C PHE A 60 -3.42 27.25 10.52
N SER A 61 -4.05 28.43 10.49
CA SER A 61 -5.41 28.63 11.00
C SER A 61 -6.38 29.06 9.90
N PHE A 62 -7.62 28.60 10.00
CA PHE A 62 -8.67 28.84 9.00
C PHE A 62 -9.64 29.93 9.46
N TYR A 63 -9.94 30.87 8.56
CA TYR A 63 -10.84 31.98 8.84
C TYR A 63 -11.81 32.23 7.68
N ASP A 64 -13.05 32.59 8.01
CA ASP A 64 -14.02 33.05 7.02
C ASP A 64 -13.51 34.35 6.37
N SER A 65 -13.45 34.39 5.04
CA SER A 65 -12.89 35.53 4.31
C SER A 65 -13.69 36.83 4.48
N VAL A 66 -14.97 36.73 4.85
CA VAL A 66 -15.92 37.84 4.96
C VAL A 66 -16.08 38.29 6.41
N THR A 67 -16.36 37.37 7.33
CA THR A 67 -16.61 37.69 8.74
C THR A 67 -15.32 37.80 9.54
N GLY A 68 -14.29 37.04 9.16
CA GLY A 68 -13.03 36.91 9.90
C GLY A 68 -13.12 35.99 11.13
N ASP A 69 -14.22 35.26 11.28
CA ASP A 69 -14.37 34.26 12.33
C ASP A 69 -13.56 33.00 12.01
N ALA A 70 -13.12 32.26 13.04
CA ALA A 70 -12.44 31.00 12.85
C ALA A 70 -13.39 29.96 12.23
N VAL A 71 -12.85 29.11 11.36
CA VAL A 71 -13.61 28.06 10.66
C VAL A 71 -13.04 26.71 11.07
N GLU A 72 -13.91 25.80 11.49
CA GLU A 72 -13.57 24.39 11.67
C GLU A 72 -13.67 23.69 10.30
N LEU A 73 -12.59 23.08 9.86
CA LEU A 73 -12.59 22.17 8.73
C LEU A 73 -12.56 20.75 9.28
N GLU A 74 -13.49 19.92 8.83
CA GLU A 74 -13.61 18.52 9.27
C GLU A 74 -12.52 17.65 8.65
N GLU A 75 -12.23 17.87 7.36
CA GLU A 75 -11.29 17.05 6.60
C GLU A 75 -10.56 17.92 5.59
N PHE A 76 -9.24 17.78 5.53
CA PHE A 76 -8.43 18.48 4.53
C PHE A 76 -7.05 17.85 4.37
N PHE A 77 -6.44 18.14 3.23
CA PHE A 77 -5.07 17.74 2.92
C PHE A 77 -4.11 18.93 2.90
N ILE A 78 -2.89 18.68 3.36
CA ILE A 78 -1.74 19.56 3.15
C ILE A 78 -0.57 18.72 2.64
N THR A 79 -0.10 19.02 1.44
CA THR A 79 1.10 18.38 0.90
C THR A 79 2.33 19.25 1.14
N VAL A 80 3.38 18.68 1.72
CA VAL A 80 4.73 19.25 1.76
C VAL A 80 5.51 18.69 0.57
N TYR A 81 5.99 19.58 -0.30
CA TYR A 81 6.64 19.22 -1.55
C TYR A 81 8.14 19.43 -1.47
N ASP A 82 8.88 18.69 -2.30
CA ASP A 82 10.29 18.93 -2.60
C ASP A 82 11.19 18.84 -1.37
N VAL A 83 10.91 17.89 -0.48
CA VAL A 83 11.72 17.63 0.72
C VAL A 83 12.97 16.89 0.28
N ASP A 84 14.07 17.63 0.14
CA ASP A 84 15.32 17.11 -0.40
C ASP A 84 16.55 17.47 0.48
N GLN A 85 17.74 17.04 0.05
CA GLN A 85 19.00 17.53 0.59
C GLN A 85 20.01 17.93 -0.49
N GLN A 86 21.09 18.59 -0.07
CA GLN A 86 22.28 18.74 -0.91
C GLN A 86 22.95 17.38 -1.15
N ILE A 87 23.67 17.24 -2.28
CA ILE A 87 24.45 16.03 -2.61
C ILE A 87 25.36 15.56 -1.46
N GLU A 88 25.93 16.52 -0.74
CA GLU A 88 26.71 16.24 0.46
C GLU A 88 25.76 16.29 1.67
N PRO A 89 25.45 15.15 2.33
CA PRO A 89 24.41 15.10 3.37
C PRO A 89 24.75 15.93 4.62
N SER A 90 26.04 16.21 4.84
CA SER A 90 26.50 17.10 5.91
C SER A 90 26.19 18.59 5.65
N LYS A 91 25.70 18.94 4.46
CA LYS A 91 25.22 20.30 4.14
C LYS A 91 23.73 20.43 4.47
N GLN A 92 22.97 21.18 3.67
CA GLN A 92 21.56 21.47 3.93
C GLN A 92 20.72 20.23 3.67
N ARG A 93 19.99 19.79 4.70
CA ARG A 93 18.96 18.76 4.63
C ARG A 93 17.64 19.34 5.15
N GLU A 94 16.58 19.15 4.37
CA GLU A 94 15.24 19.54 4.78
C GLU A 94 14.60 18.43 5.60
N GLN A 95 13.93 18.84 6.67
CA GLN A 95 13.08 17.97 7.45
C GLN A 95 11.92 18.78 8.04
N PHE A 96 10.81 18.11 8.31
CA PHE A 96 9.69 18.71 9.01
C PHE A 96 9.06 17.74 9.99
N CYS A 97 8.28 18.29 10.90
CA CYS A 97 7.61 17.54 11.96
C CYS A 97 6.16 18.01 12.11
N VAL A 98 5.28 17.06 12.40
CA VAL A 98 3.87 17.26 12.74
C VAL A 98 3.54 16.50 14.02
N ASP A 99 2.78 17.10 14.92
CA ASP A 99 2.33 16.43 16.14
C ASP A 99 1.29 15.37 15.79
N SER A 100 1.36 14.19 16.42
CA SER A 100 0.50 13.05 16.05
C SER A 100 -0.97 13.26 16.40
N ASP A 101 -1.28 14.20 17.30
CA ASP A 101 -2.64 14.55 17.69
C ASP A 101 -3.32 15.51 16.70
N ASP A 102 -2.54 16.26 15.92
CA ASP A 102 -3.04 17.07 14.80
C ASP A 102 -3.29 16.20 13.56
N LEU A 103 -2.49 15.14 13.35
CA LEU A 103 -2.46 14.35 12.12
C LEU A 103 -3.37 13.11 12.18
N TYR A 104 -4.19 12.91 11.16
CA TYR A 104 -4.92 11.65 10.99
C TYR A 104 -4.05 10.59 10.32
N GLU A 105 -3.51 10.90 9.14
CA GLU A 105 -2.64 10.00 8.36
C GLU A 105 -1.67 10.81 7.48
N TYR A 106 -0.59 10.17 7.00
CA TYR A 106 0.32 10.76 6.03
C TYR A 106 0.57 9.82 4.85
N ILE A 107 0.72 10.40 3.67
CA ILE A 107 0.81 9.72 2.38
C ILE A 107 2.17 9.93 1.75
N LEU A 108 2.80 8.82 1.38
CA LEU A 108 4.10 8.77 0.74
C LEU A 108 4.03 7.95 -0.55
N SER A 109 4.97 8.23 -1.46
CA SER A 109 5.25 7.30 -2.56
C SER A 109 5.88 6.00 -2.04
N ASN A 110 5.61 4.87 -2.71
CA ASN A 110 6.40 3.64 -2.52
C ASN A 110 7.90 3.81 -2.86
N THR A 111 8.25 4.79 -3.69
CA THR A 111 9.62 5.20 -4.01
C THR A 111 10.14 6.29 -3.07
N SER A 112 9.46 6.57 -1.96
CA SER A 112 9.80 7.66 -1.04
C SER A 112 11.26 7.62 -0.60
N ASN A 113 11.93 8.75 -0.79
CA ASN A 113 13.29 9.00 -0.34
C ASN A 113 13.30 9.82 0.96
N LEU A 114 12.33 9.54 1.84
CA LEU A 114 12.17 10.18 3.13
C LEU A 114 12.32 9.16 4.24
N LEU A 115 13.13 9.52 5.23
CA LEU A 115 13.17 8.83 6.51
C LEU A 115 12.01 9.34 7.38
N VAL A 116 11.15 8.43 7.83
CA VAL A 116 10.05 8.72 8.76
C VAL A 116 10.43 8.21 10.15
N GLU A 117 10.35 9.09 11.14
CA GLU A 117 10.67 8.76 12.53
C GLU A 117 9.52 9.19 13.45
N GLU A 118 8.92 8.23 14.15
CA GLU A 118 8.02 8.51 15.26
C GLU A 118 8.80 8.93 16.51
N GLN A 119 8.32 9.97 17.18
CA GLN A 119 8.95 10.55 18.36
C GLN A 119 7.97 10.49 19.54
N ALA A 120 8.46 10.09 20.72
CA ALA A 120 7.69 10.06 21.97
C ALA A 120 7.59 11.44 22.66
N SER A 121 7.67 12.50 21.86
CA SER A 121 7.46 13.90 22.26
C SER A 121 6.84 14.65 21.09
N THR A 122 6.12 15.74 21.38
CA THR A 122 5.70 16.71 20.35
C THR A 122 6.92 17.28 19.60
N CYS A 123 6.70 17.90 18.45
CA CYS A 123 7.71 18.63 17.69
C CYS A 123 8.34 19.78 18.49
N ALA A 124 7.62 20.31 19.49
CA ALA A 124 8.12 21.30 20.44
C ALA A 124 8.95 20.69 21.60
N GLY A 125 9.01 19.36 21.71
CA GLY A 125 9.74 18.64 22.76
C GLY A 125 8.98 18.48 24.07
N GLU A 126 7.69 18.80 24.09
CA GLU A 126 6.78 18.57 25.23
C GLU A 126 6.24 17.13 25.23
N PRO A 127 5.69 16.63 26.36
CA PRO A 127 5.04 15.32 26.41
C PRO A 127 3.94 15.19 25.36
N GLY A 128 3.95 14.08 24.61
CA GLY A 128 3.07 13.81 23.48
C GLY A 128 3.77 12.89 22.49
N SER A 129 3.33 12.88 21.24
CA SER A 129 4.03 12.20 20.14
C SER A 129 4.03 13.06 18.89
N SER A 130 5.00 12.83 18.01
CA SER A 130 5.11 13.50 16.72
C SER A 130 5.74 12.59 15.67
N ILE A 131 5.58 12.96 14.41
CA ILE A 131 6.18 12.29 13.27
C ILE A 131 7.13 13.25 12.57
N ARG A 132 8.37 12.82 12.36
CA ARG A 132 9.41 13.58 11.66
C ARG A 132 9.70 12.96 10.30
N PHE A 133 9.73 13.80 9.27
CA PHE A 133 10.08 13.44 7.90
C PHE A 133 11.40 14.12 7.55
N SER A 134 12.40 13.35 7.11
CA SER A 134 13.71 13.87 6.75
C SER A 134 14.13 13.36 5.37
N SER A 135 14.66 14.24 4.52
CA SER A 135 15.20 13.81 3.24
C SER A 135 16.37 12.82 3.38
N THR A 136 16.43 11.82 2.52
CA THR A 136 17.60 10.93 2.36
C THR A 136 18.34 11.16 1.04
N GLU A 137 17.71 11.79 0.04
CA GLU A 137 18.26 11.92 -1.32
C GLU A 137 18.45 13.36 -1.79
N ALA A 138 19.39 13.53 -2.72
CA ALA A 138 19.77 14.86 -3.20
C ALA A 138 18.74 15.48 -4.15
N GLY A 139 18.47 16.78 -4.01
CA GLY A 139 17.63 17.57 -4.91
C GLY A 139 18.27 18.83 -5.47
N PHE A 140 17.61 19.38 -6.48
CA PHE A 140 18.12 20.44 -7.34
C PHE A 140 17.08 21.56 -7.49
N LEU A 141 17.21 22.45 -8.48
CA LEU A 141 16.23 23.51 -8.70
C LEU A 141 15.16 23.10 -9.72
N CYS A 142 15.51 22.17 -10.62
CA CYS A 142 14.72 21.76 -11.78
C CYS A 142 13.72 20.64 -11.47
N ASP A 143 13.93 19.90 -10.39
CA ASP A 143 13.05 18.86 -9.86
C ASP A 143 11.93 19.43 -9.00
N ASN A 144 12.02 20.70 -8.58
CA ASN A 144 10.95 21.36 -7.86
C ASN A 144 9.63 21.29 -8.64
N PRO A 145 8.54 20.76 -8.05
CA PRO A 145 7.27 20.66 -8.73
C PRO A 145 6.75 22.05 -9.08
N SER A 146 6.16 22.15 -10.27
CA SER A 146 5.53 23.39 -10.73
C SER A 146 4.03 23.43 -10.45
N SER A 147 3.44 22.26 -10.16
CA SER A 147 2.03 22.08 -9.80
C SER A 147 1.79 20.92 -8.84
N SER A 148 0.56 20.78 -8.32
CA SER A 148 0.17 19.65 -7.48
C SER A 148 0.21 18.29 -8.20
N LYS A 149 0.34 18.30 -9.54
CA LYS A 149 0.72 17.14 -10.34
C LYS A 149 2.23 16.91 -10.25
N LEU A 150 2.59 15.78 -9.65
CA LEU A 150 3.96 15.31 -9.47
C LEU A 150 4.36 14.46 -10.68
N ASP A 151 5.50 14.78 -11.29
CA ASP A 151 6.02 14.13 -12.48
C ASP A 151 7.40 13.49 -12.23
N ILE A 152 7.85 12.66 -13.18
CA ILE A 152 9.24 12.21 -13.27
C ILE A 152 10.01 13.25 -14.08
N VAL A 153 11.07 13.82 -13.51
CA VAL A 153 11.94 14.79 -14.17
C VAL A 153 13.19 14.09 -14.67
N THR A 154 13.41 14.08 -15.98
CA THR A 154 14.60 13.47 -16.58
C THR A 154 15.76 14.47 -16.69
N CYS A 155 16.99 13.97 -16.87
CA CYS A 155 18.18 14.83 -16.97
C CYS A 155 18.09 15.82 -18.16
N ASP A 156 17.50 15.39 -19.28
CA ASP A 156 17.34 16.22 -20.48
C ASP A 156 16.30 17.35 -20.32
N GLU A 157 15.39 17.21 -19.36
CA GLU A 157 14.45 18.26 -18.95
C GLU A 157 15.08 19.23 -17.93
N CYS A 158 16.14 18.79 -17.23
CA CYS A 158 16.84 19.57 -16.23
C CYS A 158 18.08 20.29 -16.81
N ARG A 159 17.98 21.62 -16.98
CA ARG A 159 19.13 22.43 -17.41
C ARG A 159 20.37 22.28 -16.53
N GLN A 160 20.21 22.16 -15.21
CA GLN A 160 21.36 21.96 -14.31
C GLN A 160 22.07 20.64 -14.62
N CYS A 161 21.32 19.58 -14.92
CA CYS A 161 21.87 18.29 -15.30
C CYS A 161 22.56 18.36 -16.65
N LEU A 162 21.94 18.96 -17.67
CA LEU A 162 22.56 19.14 -19.00
C LEU A 162 23.88 19.93 -18.96
N GLU A 163 24.02 20.89 -18.04
CA GLU A 163 25.25 21.68 -17.89
C GLU A 163 26.37 20.92 -17.16
N ASP A 164 26.06 19.85 -16.42
CA ASP A 164 26.98 19.10 -15.57
C ASP A 164 26.59 17.61 -15.46
N GLU A 165 26.37 16.98 -16.61
CA GLU A 165 25.79 15.63 -16.72
C GLU A 165 26.67 14.57 -16.06
N GLU A 166 28.00 14.73 -16.12
CA GLU A 166 28.95 13.80 -15.50
C GLU A 166 28.77 13.73 -13.97
N ARG A 167 28.43 14.85 -13.33
CA ARG A 167 28.23 14.92 -11.88
C ARG A 167 26.78 14.67 -11.47
N LEU A 168 25.82 15.16 -12.25
CA LEU A 168 24.40 15.15 -11.87
C LEU A 168 23.60 14.00 -12.49
N GLY A 169 24.02 13.48 -13.65
CA GLY A 169 23.34 12.38 -14.35
C GLY A 169 22.98 11.17 -13.48
N PRO A 170 23.85 10.72 -12.54
CA PRO A 170 23.52 9.61 -11.65
C PRO A 170 22.34 9.82 -10.69
N PHE A 171 21.88 11.06 -10.51
CA PHE A 171 20.72 11.40 -9.66
C PHE A 171 19.40 11.45 -10.45
N PHE A 172 19.43 11.24 -11.77
CA PHE A 172 18.26 11.29 -12.63
C PHE A 172 17.91 9.90 -13.19
N PRO A 173 16.63 9.60 -13.45
CA PRO A 173 15.47 10.50 -13.32
C PRO A 173 15.07 10.77 -11.86
N ILE A 174 14.44 11.92 -11.61
CA ILE A 174 13.95 12.31 -10.28
C ILE A 174 12.43 12.17 -10.24
N ASP A 175 11.95 11.31 -9.35
CA ASP A 175 10.53 11.20 -9.03
C ASP A 175 10.14 12.27 -8.01
N GLN A 176 9.28 13.22 -8.41
CA GLN A 176 8.78 14.26 -7.51
C GLN A 176 7.89 13.71 -6.39
N SER A 177 7.22 12.57 -6.62
CA SER A 177 6.39 11.90 -5.61
C SER A 177 7.22 11.27 -4.50
N ALA A 178 8.45 10.86 -4.78
CA ALA A 178 9.39 10.33 -3.80
C ALA A 178 9.87 11.38 -2.77
N ARG A 179 9.57 12.67 -3.00
CA ARG A 179 10.07 13.81 -2.21
C ARG A 179 8.94 14.66 -1.65
N ALA A 180 7.71 14.15 -1.70
CA ALA A 180 6.54 14.83 -1.22
C ALA A 180 5.84 13.97 -0.15
N VAL A 181 5.15 14.65 0.76
CA VAL A 181 4.32 14.02 1.80
C VAL A 181 2.98 14.70 1.77
N THR A 182 1.89 13.94 1.60
CA THR A 182 0.55 14.50 1.84
C THR A 182 0.08 14.16 3.24
N LEU A 183 -0.18 15.18 4.05
CA LEU A 183 -0.73 15.04 5.38
C LEU A 183 -2.25 15.15 5.27
N ALA A 184 -2.95 14.17 5.85
CA ALA A 184 -4.39 14.16 5.96
C ALA A 184 -4.79 14.49 7.40
N PHE A 185 -5.76 15.38 7.52
CA PHE A 185 -6.31 15.85 8.78
C PHE A 185 -7.79 15.47 8.80
N ALA A 186 -8.24 14.92 9.92
CA ALA A 186 -9.63 14.53 10.15
C ALA A 186 -10.13 15.05 11.51
N GLY A 187 -11.42 15.32 11.58
CA GLY A 187 -12.09 15.94 12.71
C GLY A 187 -12.09 17.48 12.65
N PRO A 188 -12.94 18.14 13.45
CA PRO A 188 -13.12 19.59 13.36
C PRO A 188 -11.88 20.34 13.86
N GLN A 189 -11.09 20.88 12.93
CA GLN A 189 -9.89 21.65 13.24
C GLN A 189 -10.02 23.10 12.80
N THR A 190 -9.79 24.03 13.74
CA THR A 190 -9.61 25.46 13.42
C THR A 190 -8.18 25.81 13.00
N LYS A 191 -7.24 24.92 13.32
CA LYS A 191 -5.83 25.05 13.00
C LYS A 191 -5.10 23.71 13.06
N PHE A 192 -3.93 23.64 12.43
CA PHE A 192 -2.92 22.60 12.61
C PHE A 192 -1.53 23.23 12.74
N SER A 193 -0.55 22.46 13.24
CA SER A 193 0.82 22.95 13.46
C SER A 193 1.86 22.16 12.66
N LEU A 194 2.86 22.84 12.10
CA LEU A 194 4.05 22.20 11.52
C LEU A 194 5.32 22.86 12.03
N VAL A 195 6.37 22.06 12.19
CA VAL A 195 7.73 22.53 12.46
C VAL A 195 8.63 22.23 11.27
N LEU A 196 9.09 23.28 10.59
CA LEU A 196 9.99 23.16 9.43
C LEU A 196 11.44 23.40 9.87
N GLU A 197 12.37 22.56 9.44
CA GLU A 197 13.77 22.61 9.89
C GLU A 197 14.76 22.40 8.73
N VAL A 198 15.82 23.21 8.71
CA VAL A 198 16.96 22.99 7.81
C VAL A 198 18.17 22.61 8.65
N VAL A 199 18.57 21.35 8.61
CA VAL A 199 19.79 20.88 9.29
C VAL A 199 20.98 21.17 8.39
N CYS A 200 22.06 21.71 8.96
CA CYS A 200 23.32 21.82 8.25
C CYS A 200 24.55 21.70 9.16
N GLU A 201 25.27 20.58 9.07
CA GLU A 201 26.41 20.27 9.92
C GLU A 201 27.69 21.00 9.50
N ASP A 202 27.91 21.20 8.19
CA ASP A 202 29.08 21.84 7.59
C ASP A 202 28.74 23.12 6.79
N CYS A 203 27.78 23.92 7.28
CA CYS A 203 27.49 25.23 6.71
C CYS A 203 28.33 26.34 7.38
N ASN A 204 28.84 27.27 6.57
CA ASN A 204 29.46 28.48 7.07
C ASN A 204 28.42 29.37 7.78
N VAL A 205 28.43 29.36 9.13
CA VAL A 205 27.51 30.06 10.06
C VAL A 205 27.51 31.61 9.93
N GLY A 206 28.19 32.17 8.94
CA GLY A 206 28.30 33.62 8.70
C GLY A 206 27.53 34.17 7.48
N GLN A 207 26.95 33.31 6.64
CA GLN A 207 26.08 33.73 5.53
C GLN A 207 24.65 33.28 5.81
N ALA A 208 23.67 34.17 5.64
CA ALA A 208 22.25 33.83 5.74
C ALA A 208 21.83 32.97 4.54
N ARG A 209 22.12 31.66 4.64
CA ARG A 209 21.68 30.61 3.72
C ARG A 209 20.52 29.86 4.35
N GLY A 210 19.76 29.19 3.51
CA GLY A 210 18.53 28.51 3.88
C GLY A 210 17.92 27.79 2.71
N ARG A 211 16.75 27.21 2.96
CA ARG A 211 15.97 26.46 1.99
C ARG A 211 14.50 26.87 1.99
N ASN A 212 13.76 26.44 0.97
CA ASN A 212 12.37 26.85 0.76
C ASN A 212 11.47 25.62 0.87
N PHE A 213 10.64 25.58 1.89
CA PHE A 213 9.58 24.58 1.98
C PHE A 213 8.39 25.04 1.15
N ARG A 214 7.84 24.13 0.35
CA ARG A 214 6.64 24.37 -0.45
C ARG A 214 5.49 23.54 0.09
N LEU A 215 4.35 24.18 0.26
CA LEU A 215 3.14 23.55 0.76
C LEU A 215 1.95 23.86 -0.15
N GLY A 216 1.07 22.89 -0.33
CA GLY A 216 -0.16 23.00 -1.10
C GLY A 216 -1.27 22.15 -0.51
N GLY A 217 -2.45 22.16 -1.13
CA GLY A 217 -3.51 21.21 -0.81
C GLY A 217 -3.24 19.83 -1.42
N LYS A 218 -4.31 19.07 -1.69
CA LYS A 218 -4.28 17.75 -2.36
C LYS A 218 -3.32 17.74 -3.56
N SER A 219 -2.47 16.70 -3.61
CA SER A 219 -1.55 16.42 -4.71
C SER A 219 -1.91 15.12 -5.41
N THR A 220 -1.22 14.79 -6.50
CA THR A 220 -1.33 13.47 -7.14
C THR A 220 -0.82 12.31 -6.27
N LEU A 221 -0.25 12.56 -5.07
CA LEU A 221 -0.06 11.49 -4.06
C LEU A 221 -1.39 10.97 -3.52
N CYS A 222 -2.42 11.83 -3.47
CA CYS A 222 -3.78 11.47 -3.08
C CYS A 222 -4.67 11.17 -4.28
N ASP A 223 -4.11 11.23 -5.50
CA ASP A 223 -4.78 10.61 -6.62
C ASP A 223 -4.56 9.12 -6.47
N VAL A 224 -5.65 8.38 -6.62
CA VAL A 224 -5.63 6.92 -6.62
C VAL A 224 -4.43 6.48 -7.44
N ARG A 225 -3.48 5.76 -6.82
CA ARG A 225 -2.47 5.02 -7.57
C ARG A 225 -3.14 3.85 -8.25
N VAL A 226 -3.97 4.17 -9.24
CA VAL A 226 -4.03 3.36 -10.42
C VAL A 226 -2.63 3.51 -10.97
N TRP A 227 -1.82 2.45 -10.90
CA TRP A 227 -0.66 2.37 -11.77
C TRP A 227 -1.14 2.84 -13.15
N ASP A 228 -0.49 3.81 -13.80
CA ASP A 228 -0.98 4.34 -15.09
C ASP A 228 -1.26 3.22 -16.10
N VAL A 229 -0.66 2.04 -15.90
CA VAL A 229 -0.79 0.83 -16.70
C VAL A 229 -1.91 -0.13 -16.24
N CYS A 230 -2.54 0.09 -15.09
CA CYS A 230 -3.70 -0.68 -14.58
C CYS A 230 -5.04 0.07 -14.70
N ASN A 231 -5.04 1.27 -15.27
CA ASN A 231 -6.25 2.03 -15.56
C ASN A 231 -7.03 1.41 -16.74
N GLU A 232 -8.05 2.10 -17.24
CA GLU A 232 -8.84 1.70 -18.41
C GLU A 232 -8.02 1.55 -19.72
N GLU A 233 -6.70 1.82 -19.71
CA GLU A 233 -5.80 1.63 -20.85
C GLU A 233 -5.28 0.19 -21.02
N ILE A 234 -5.49 -0.74 -20.08
CA ILE A 234 -5.29 -2.18 -20.37
C ILE A 234 -6.35 -2.60 -21.39
N GLN A 235 -5.95 -2.63 -22.67
CA GLN A 235 -6.81 -2.99 -23.77
C GLN A 235 -6.80 -4.50 -24.04
N ASN A 236 -5.80 -5.21 -23.53
CA ASN A 236 -5.59 -6.63 -23.76
C ASN A 236 -5.47 -7.37 -22.41
N ASN A 237 -6.60 -7.85 -21.88
CA ASN A 237 -6.62 -8.67 -20.67
C ASN A 237 -6.35 -10.15 -21.01
N LEU A 238 -5.34 -10.76 -20.37
CA LEU A 238 -5.01 -12.18 -20.58
C LEU A 238 -5.89 -13.07 -19.69
N GLU A 239 -6.90 -13.69 -20.28
CA GLU A 239 -7.87 -14.56 -19.60
C GLU A 239 -7.50 -16.04 -19.69
N ILE A 240 -6.70 -16.51 -18.73
CA ILE A 240 -6.25 -17.91 -18.71
C ILE A 240 -7.39 -18.88 -18.32
N GLU A 241 -8.33 -18.48 -17.47
CA GLU A 241 -9.44 -19.34 -17.02
C GLU A 241 -10.26 -19.89 -18.20
N GLY A 242 -10.68 -19.01 -19.11
CA GLY A 242 -11.48 -19.35 -20.29
C GLY A 242 -10.70 -20.03 -21.41
N ALA A 243 -9.39 -19.80 -21.51
CA ALA A 243 -8.57 -20.20 -22.65
C ALA A 243 -8.32 -21.73 -22.77
N PRO A 244 -8.78 -22.43 -23.81
CA PRO A 244 -8.50 -23.85 -24.00
C PRO A 244 -7.00 -24.13 -24.21
N ILE A 245 -6.50 -25.26 -23.69
CA ILE A 245 -5.12 -25.70 -23.98
C ILE A 245 -5.12 -26.67 -25.17
N TYR A 246 -4.52 -26.24 -26.28
CA TYR A 246 -4.40 -27.05 -27.49
C TYR A 246 -3.19 -28.00 -27.44
N TYR A 247 -2.01 -27.46 -27.15
CA TYR A 247 -0.77 -28.23 -26.93
C TYR A 247 -0.28 -28.09 -25.48
N ASN A 248 0.26 -29.15 -24.89
CA ASN A 248 0.83 -29.15 -23.54
C ASN A 248 2.01 -30.13 -23.43
N ASN A 249 3.11 -29.78 -24.07
CA ASN A 249 4.33 -30.58 -24.11
C ASN A 249 5.59 -29.71 -24.03
N LEU A 250 5.63 -28.79 -23.06
CA LEU A 250 6.72 -27.81 -22.94
C LEU A 250 8.11 -28.47 -22.98
N GLY A 251 8.94 -28.10 -23.96
CA GLY A 251 10.30 -28.64 -24.11
C GLY A 251 10.36 -30.16 -24.27
N GLY A 252 9.28 -30.80 -24.72
CA GLY A 252 9.18 -32.25 -24.89
C GLY A 252 9.03 -33.03 -23.58
N GLN A 253 8.73 -32.35 -22.47
CA GLN A 253 8.67 -32.96 -21.13
C GLN A 253 7.25 -33.41 -20.72
N GLY A 254 6.26 -33.25 -21.60
CA GLY A 254 4.86 -33.58 -21.34
C GLY A 254 4.08 -32.46 -20.66
N PRO A 255 2.86 -32.75 -20.16
CA PRO A 255 2.31 -34.09 -19.94
C PRO A 255 1.75 -34.77 -21.19
N LYS A 256 1.48 -34.05 -22.29
CA LYS A 256 0.97 -34.60 -23.55
C LYS A 256 2.11 -34.92 -24.53
N PHE A 257 2.87 -35.98 -24.26
CA PHE A 257 4.05 -36.37 -25.04
C PHE A 257 3.77 -36.71 -26.52
N ASP A 258 2.50 -36.92 -26.89
CA ASP A 258 2.07 -37.20 -28.26
C ASP A 258 1.71 -35.94 -29.05
N ASP A 259 1.72 -34.75 -28.41
CA ASP A 259 1.56 -33.48 -29.11
C ASP A 259 2.73 -33.26 -30.10
N PRO A 260 2.44 -32.77 -31.32
CA PRO A 260 3.44 -32.64 -32.38
C PRO A 260 4.45 -31.51 -32.16
N LEU A 261 4.20 -30.60 -31.21
CA LEU A 261 5.05 -29.46 -30.88
C LEU A 261 5.44 -29.48 -29.40
N ASP A 262 6.68 -29.10 -29.10
CA ASP A 262 7.25 -29.07 -27.76
C ASP A 262 6.93 -27.75 -27.01
N VAL A 263 5.65 -27.36 -26.99
CA VAL A 263 5.15 -26.07 -26.47
C VAL A 263 3.93 -26.25 -25.58
N ILE A 264 3.53 -25.18 -24.88
CA ILE A 264 2.17 -25.02 -24.37
C ILE A 264 1.47 -23.98 -25.24
N LEU A 265 0.27 -24.27 -25.73
CA LEU A 265 -0.54 -23.34 -26.51
C LEU A 265 -1.89 -23.15 -25.84
N PHE A 266 -2.11 -21.95 -25.32
CA PHE A 266 -3.42 -21.48 -24.86
C PHE A 266 -4.10 -20.74 -26.01
N GLU A 267 -5.30 -21.18 -26.38
CA GLU A 267 -6.09 -20.53 -27.42
C GLU A 267 -6.99 -19.44 -26.83
N GLU A 268 -7.16 -18.35 -27.57
CA GLU A 268 -8.08 -17.26 -27.24
C GLU A 268 -7.87 -16.63 -25.85
N VAL A 269 -6.61 -16.42 -25.43
CA VAL A 269 -6.29 -15.75 -24.16
C VAL A 269 -6.67 -14.27 -24.14
N VAL A 270 -6.80 -13.65 -25.31
CA VAL A 270 -7.40 -12.33 -25.48
C VAL A 270 -8.50 -12.47 -26.51
N THR A 271 -9.76 -12.36 -26.09
CA THR A 271 -10.93 -12.60 -26.96
C THR A 271 -11.27 -11.38 -27.82
N GLU A 272 -11.04 -10.18 -27.29
CA GLU A 272 -11.20 -8.90 -27.98
C GLU A 272 -9.93 -8.06 -27.79
N SER A 273 -9.37 -7.57 -28.90
CA SER A 273 -8.13 -6.79 -28.91
C SER A 273 -8.22 -5.70 -29.98
N PRO A 274 -7.71 -4.48 -29.73
CA PRO A 274 -7.52 -3.49 -30.79
C PRO A 274 -6.39 -3.86 -31.76
N ASP A 275 -5.48 -4.74 -31.35
CA ASP A 275 -4.27 -5.11 -32.10
C ASP A 275 -4.49 -6.27 -33.06
N SER A 276 -5.61 -6.98 -32.94
CA SER A 276 -5.96 -8.13 -33.76
C SER A 276 -7.45 -8.17 -34.10
N ALA A 277 -7.77 -8.56 -35.34
CA ALA A 277 -9.15 -8.71 -35.79
C ALA A 277 -9.79 -10.05 -35.33
N ASN A 278 -8.97 -11.00 -34.90
CA ASN A 278 -9.39 -12.28 -34.32
C ASN A 278 -8.86 -12.39 -32.88
N PRO A 279 -9.38 -13.33 -32.07
CA PRO A 279 -8.78 -13.65 -30.79
C PRO A 279 -7.28 -13.93 -30.91
N VAL A 280 -6.57 -13.76 -29.79
CA VAL A 280 -5.12 -13.96 -29.69
C VAL A 280 -4.83 -15.17 -28.82
N ASP A 281 -3.99 -16.07 -29.33
CA ASP A 281 -3.42 -17.22 -28.63
C ASP A 281 -2.12 -16.84 -27.93
N LEU A 282 -1.79 -17.56 -26.85
CA LEU A 282 -0.51 -17.48 -26.16
C LEU A 282 0.26 -18.80 -26.31
N LEU A 283 1.41 -18.72 -26.97
CA LEU A 283 2.34 -19.82 -27.14
C LEU A 283 3.52 -19.67 -26.18
N VAL A 284 3.69 -20.66 -25.30
CA VAL A 284 4.81 -20.74 -24.35
C VAL A 284 5.79 -21.81 -24.83
N SER A 285 7.05 -21.42 -25.00
CA SER A 285 8.11 -22.29 -25.52
C SER A 285 9.43 -22.09 -24.79
N VAL A 286 10.33 -23.07 -24.85
CA VAL A 286 11.69 -22.89 -24.32
C VAL A 286 12.46 -21.94 -25.24
N THR A 287 13.11 -20.94 -24.67
CA THR A 287 13.89 -19.94 -25.43
C THR A 287 15.01 -20.62 -26.22
N ASP A 288 15.15 -20.25 -27.50
CA ASP A 288 16.19 -20.81 -28.36
C ASP A 288 17.60 -20.47 -27.85
N GLY A 289 18.49 -21.48 -27.83
CA GLY A 289 19.89 -21.30 -27.45
C GLY A 289 20.16 -21.32 -25.95
N THR A 290 19.15 -21.57 -25.11
CA THR A 290 19.31 -21.75 -23.66
C THR A 290 19.44 -23.22 -23.27
N GLU A 291 19.61 -23.49 -21.98
CA GLU A 291 19.59 -24.84 -21.44
C GLU A 291 18.22 -25.50 -21.64
N SER A 292 18.19 -26.83 -21.73
CA SER A 292 16.93 -27.59 -21.87
C SER A 292 16.09 -27.47 -20.60
N TYR A 293 14.80 -27.21 -20.78
CA TYR A 293 13.83 -27.19 -19.69
C TYR A 293 13.77 -28.53 -18.95
N GLN A 294 13.85 -28.46 -17.61
CA GLN A 294 13.79 -29.60 -16.72
C GLN A 294 12.60 -29.46 -15.77
N VAL A 295 11.84 -30.54 -15.62
CA VAL A 295 10.60 -30.57 -14.85
C VAL A 295 10.69 -31.63 -13.75
N ALA A 296 10.18 -31.32 -12.56
CA ALA A 296 10.09 -32.30 -11.48
C ALA A 296 8.87 -33.21 -11.65
N ASN A 297 7.73 -32.62 -12.04
CA ASN A 297 6.51 -33.34 -12.36
C ASN A 297 5.73 -32.65 -13.49
N SER A 298 5.77 -33.23 -14.70
CA SER A 298 5.10 -32.64 -15.86
C SER A 298 3.58 -32.69 -15.81
N SER A 299 2.96 -33.45 -14.90
CA SER A 299 1.51 -33.38 -14.71
C SER A 299 1.03 -32.02 -14.20
N PHE A 300 1.93 -31.16 -13.72
CA PHE A 300 1.65 -29.80 -13.25
C PHE A 300 1.91 -28.72 -14.31
N ASN A 301 2.30 -29.08 -15.53
CA ASN A 301 2.37 -28.10 -16.62
C ASN A 301 1.00 -27.91 -17.27
N GLY A 302 0.66 -26.67 -17.59
CA GLY A 302 -0.58 -26.32 -18.30
C GLY A 302 -1.44 -25.37 -17.48
N LYS A 303 -2.69 -25.74 -17.21
CA LYS A 303 -3.64 -24.92 -16.46
C LYS A 303 -3.90 -25.53 -15.09
N TRP A 304 -3.82 -24.71 -14.05
CA TRP A 304 -4.26 -25.02 -12.69
C TRP A 304 -5.29 -23.99 -12.27
N ASP A 305 -6.54 -24.44 -12.16
CA ASP A 305 -7.71 -23.58 -11.99
C ASP A 305 -7.76 -22.45 -13.03
N GLN A 306 -7.58 -21.19 -12.62
CA GLN A 306 -7.57 -20.03 -13.51
C GLN A 306 -6.17 -19.56 -13.93
N PHE A 307 -5.12 -20.27 -13.51
CA PHE A 307 -3.73 -19.88 -13.74
C PHE A 307 -3.05 -20.78 -14.75
N MET A 308 -2.09 -20.21 -15.47
CA MET A 308 -1.07 -20.99 -16.15
C MET A 308 -0.07 -21.47 -15.10
N GLN A 309 0.26 -22.76 -15.14
CA GLN A 309 1.18 -23.40 -14.22
C GLN A 309 2.38 -23.98 -14.98
N ILE A 310 3.58 -23.67 -14.50
CA ILE A 310 4.84 -24.22 -15.01
C ILE A 310 5.63 -24.82 -13.85
N ASN A 311 5.92 -26.12 -13.93
CA ASN A 311 6.70 -26.81 -12.92
C ASN A 311 8.19 -26.76 -13.25
N VAL A 312 9.04 -26.33 -12.32
CA VAL A 312 10.49 -26.21 -12.54
C VAL A 312 11.21 -27.13 -11.58
N LEU A 313 12.17 -27.90 -12.09
CA LEU A 313 13.02 -28.77 -11.28
C LEU A 313 13.95 -27.93 -10.37
N ASP A 314 14.15 -28.36 -9.12
CA ASP A 314 15.09 -27.70 -8.20
C ASP A 314 16.52 -27.66 -8.77
N ASN A 315 17.19 -26.53 -8.58
CA ASN A 315 18.52 -26.20 -9.12
C ASN A 315 18.61 -26.29 -10.64
N SER A 316 17.50 -26.03 -11.33
CA SER A 316 17.45 -25.85 -12.78
C SER A 316 16.85 -24.50 -13.13
N ARG A 317 17.08 -24.06 -14.37
CA ARG A 317 16.51 -22.83 -14.93
C ARG A 317 15.61 -23.16 -16.11
N ALA A 318 14.46 -22.51 -16.18
CA ALA A 318 13.60 -22.53 -17.34
C ALA A 318 13.61 -21.15 -17.99
N PHE A 319 14.17 -21.04 -19.20
CA PHE A 319 14.08 -19.83 -20.01
C PHE A 319 12.93 -20.01 -20.99
N LEU A 320 11.93 -19.14 -20.90
CA LEU A 320 10.66 -19.33 -21.58
C LEU A 320 10.29 -18.09 -22.39
N ASP A 321 9.94 -18.29 -23.65
CA ASP A 321 9.34 -17.29 -24.53
C ASP A 321 7.82 -17.41 -24.46
N PHE A 322 7.16 -16.28 -24.21
CA PHE A 322 5.72 -16.08 -24.25
C PHE A 322 5.41 -15.26 -25.51
N ALA A 323 4.78 -15.87 -26.50
CA ALA A 323 4.56 -15.27 -27.82
C ALA A 323 3.08 -15.25 -28.21
N PHE A 324 2.65 -14.15 -28.82
CA PHE A 324 1.26 -13.91 -29.18
C PHE A 324 0.99 -14.19 -30.66
N TYR A 325 -0.08 -14.92 -30.95
CA TYR A 325 -0.46 -15.29 -32.32
C TYR A 325 -1.95 -15.09 -32.55
N ASP A 326 -2.34 -14.66 -33.74
CA ASP A 326 -3.74 -14.57 -34.14
C ASP A 326 -4.32 -16.01 -34.28
N SER A 327 -5.43 -16.29 -33.58
CA SER A 327 -5.99 -17.65 -33.46
C SER A 327 -6.43 -18.26 -34.80
N VAL A 328 -6.67 -17.45 -35.82
CA VAL A 328 -7.18 -17.89 -37.13
C VAL A 328 -6.05 -18.00 -38.15
N THR A 329 -5.24 -16.95 -38.29
CA THR A 329 -4.18 -16.86 -39.28
C THR A 329 -2.89 -17.55 -38.82
N ARG A 330 -2.71 -17.72 -37.50
CA ARG A 330 -1.49 -18.22 -36.85
C ARG A 330 -0.25 -17.37 -37.16
N GLU A 331 -0.45 -16.09 -37.49
CA GLU A 331 0.61 -15.10 -37.63
C GLU A 331 0.85 -14.39 -36.27
N GLY A 332 2.08 -13.95 -36.01
CA GLY A 332 2.43 -13.32 -34.74
C GLY A 332 1.78 -11.93 -34.60
N VAL A 333 1.21 -11.65 -33.43
CA VAL A 333 0.52 -10.39 -33.10
C VAL A 333 1.43 -9.53 -32.23
N ASN A 334 1.60 -8.25 -32.56
CA ASN A 334 2.23 -7.30 -31.65
C ASN A 334 1.15 -6.78 -30.68
N LEU A 335 1.14 -7.31 -29.47
CA LEU A 335 0.16 -6.93 -28.46
C LEU A 335 0.68 -5.71 -27.68
N GLU A 336 -0.13 -4.67 -27.56
CA GLU A 336 0.17 -3.49 -26.75
C GLU A 336 -0.62 -3.53 -25.43
N ASN A 337 -0.27 -2.72 -24.44
CA ASN A 337 -1.07 -2.46 -23.23
C ASN A 337 -1.68 -3.72 -22.56
N PHE A 338 -0.80 -4.62 -22.11
CA PHE A 338 -1.19 -5.83 -21.39
C PHE A 338 -0.36 -6.00 -20.11
N VAL A 339 -0.86 -6.84 -19.21
CA VAL A 339 -0.18 -7.20 -17.97
C VAL A 339 -0.06 -8.72 -17.85
N ILE A 340 0.99 -9.17 -17.17
CA ILE A 340 1.09 -10.55 -16.69
C ILE A 340 1.46 -10.52 -15.21
N THR A 341 0.75 -11.27 -14.39
CA THR A 341 1.04 -11.41 -12.98
C THR A 341 1.67 -12.77 -12.73
N VAL A 342 2.82 -12.78 -12.03
CA VAL A 342 3.43 -13.96 -11.42
C VAL A 342 2.89 -14.03 -10.00
N TYR A 343 2.24 -15.14 -9.66
CA TYR A 343 1.62 -15.35 -8.36
C TYR A 343 2.44 -16.32 -7.50
N ASP A 344 2.17 -16.29 -6.19
CA ASP A 344 2.58 -17.34 -5.25
C ASP A 344 4.11 -17.50 -5.12
N LEU A 345 4.87 -16.41 -5.17
CA LEU A 345 6.31 -16.45 -4.95
C LEU A 345 6.64 -16.64 -3.48
N ASP A 346 6.87 -17.90 -3.11
CA ASP A 346 7.19 -18.29 -1.75
C ASP A 346 8.53 -19.06 -1.63
N GLN A 347 8.91 -19.36 -0.40
CA GLN A 347 9.93 -20.35 -0.09
C GLN A 347 9.43 -21.39 0.92
N GLN A 348 10.19 -22.48 1.08
CA GLN A 348 9.98 -23.36 2.21
C GLN A 348 10.39 -22.64 3.51
N VAL A 349 9.77 -23.01 4.64
CA VAL A 349 10.16 -22.57 6.00
C VAL A 349 11.68 -22.56 6.21
N ASP A 350 12.37 -23.62 5.76
CA ASP A 350 13.81 -23.61 5.57
C ASP A 350 14.12 -23.17 4.15
N ALA A 351 14.45 -21.89 3.97
CA ALA A 351 14.73 -21.28 2.67
C ALA A 351 15.84 -21.99 1.87
N ALA A 352 16.73 -22.70 2.55
CA ALA A 352 17.79 -23.50 1.92
C ALA A 352 17.25 -24.80 1.28
N ARG A 353 15.99 -25.17 1.52
CA ARG A 353 15.35 -26.31 0.87
C ARG A 353 14.72 -25.97 -0.46
N GLN A 354 13.94 -24.91 -0.54
CA GLN A 354 13.33 -24.45 -1.79
C GLN A 354 13.05 -22.96 -1.70
N ARG A 355 13.49 -22.19 -2.69
CA ARG A 355 13.15 -20.78 -2.84
C ARG A 355 12.90 -20.45 -4.29
N GLU A 356 11.76 -19.83 -4.56
CA GLU A 356 11.37 -19.41 -5.90
C GLU A 356 12.00 -18.07 -6.27
N ARG A 357 12.41 -17.98 -7.54
CA ARG A 357 12.85 -16.73 -8.15
C ARG A 357 12.51 -16.70 -9.63
N PHE A 358 12.28 -15.51 -10.14
CA PHE A 358 12.24 -15.27 -11.58
C PHE A 358 13.05 -14.03 -11.97
N CYS A 359 13.38 -13.93 -13.24
CA CYS A 359 14.14 -12.83 -13.81
C CYS A 359 13.53 -12.43 -15.15
N ILE A 360 13.49 -11.12 -15.41
CA ILE A 360 13.08 -10.54 -16.69
C ILE A 360 14.03 -9.40 -17.09
N ASP A 361 14.39 -9.35 -18.38
CA ASP A 361 15.23 -8.26 -18.90
C ASP A 361 14.46 -6.93 -18.93
N THR A 362 15.12 -5.85 -18.48
CA THR A 362 14.53 -4.50 -18.28
C THR A 362 14.07 -3.81 -19.56
N ASP A 363 14.48 -4.30 -20.73
CA ASP A 363 14.08 -3.76 -22.03
C ASP A 363 12.78 -4.38 -22.58
N GLN A 364 12.20 -5.36 -21.86
CA GLN A 364 11.00 -6.07 -22.30
C GLN A 364 9.70 -5.52 -21.72
N PHE A 365 9.74 -4.97 -20.49
CA PHE A 365 8.55 -4.51 -19.76
C PHE A 365 8.70 -3.02 -19.41
N TYR A 366 7.58 -2.34 -19.17
CA TYR A 366 7.56 -0.92 -18.84
C TYR A 366 7.77 -0.68 -17.33
N GLN A 367 7.01 -1.41 -16.51
CA GLN A 367 7.13 -1.33 -15.05
C GLN A 367 6.65 -2.64 -14.38
N TYR A 368 6.98 -2.81 -13.10
CA TYR A 368 6.43 -3.88 -12.27
C TYR A 368 5.67 -3.29 -11.08
N ILE A 369 4.80 -4.10 -10.51
CA ILE A 369 3.86 -3.75 -9.45
C ILE A 369 3.96 -4.79 -8.35
N LEU A 370 4.09 -4.31 -7.12
CA LEU A 370 4.11 -5.09 -5.88
C LEU A 370 3.12 -4.46 -4.89
N SER A 371 2.64 -5.25 -3.93
CA SER A 371 1.98 -4.67 -2.76
C SER A 371 2.99 -3.90 -1.89
N GLU A 372 2.50 -3.02 -1.02
CA GLU A 372 3.34 -2.23 -0.12
C GLU A 372 4.12 -3.12 0.87
N ASP A 373 3.47 -4.17 1.38
CA ASP A 373 4.07 -5.15 2.30
C ASP A 373 4.66 -6.37 1.57
N SER A 374 5.14 -6.18 0.34
CA SER A 374 5.63 -7.29 -0.47
C SER A 374 6.77 -8.07 0.21
N SER A 375 6.64 -9.39 0.19
CA SER A 375 7.66 -10.35 0.61
C SER A 375 8.53 -10.83 -0.57
N VAL A 376 8.62 -10.01 -1.61
CA VAL A 376 9.44 -10.25 -2.80
C VAL A 376 10.64 -9.32 -2.77
N LEU A 377 11.84 -9.89 -2.67
CA LEU A 377 13.09 -9.16 -2.84
C LEU A 377 13.33 -8.87 -4.32
N VAL A 378 13.50 -7.59 -4.64
CA VAL A 378 13.84 -7.12 -5.99
C VAL A 378 15.33 -6.78 -6.07
N GLU A 379 16.02 -7.32 -7.08
CA GLU A 379 17.43 -7.05 -7.34
C GLU A 379 17.62 -6.62 -8.79
N GLU A 380 18.12 -5.40 -9.01
CA GLU A 380 18.56 -4.95 -10.33
C GLU A 380 19.94 -5.50 -10.68
N LEU A 381 20.07 -6.04 -11.88
CA LEU A 381 21.29 -6.68 -12.37
C LEU A 381 21.78 -5.98 -13.64
N SER A 382 23.08 -5.73 -13.70
CA SER A 382 23.76 -5.14 -14.87
C SER A 382 24.04 -6.12 -16.01
N GLU A 383 23.41 -7.29 -15.99
CA GLU A 383 23.50 -8.33 -17.00
C GLU A 383 22.09 -8.83 -17.33
N SER A 384 21.86 -9.32 -18.56
CA SER A 384 20.59 -9.98 -18.92
C SER A 384 20.40 -11.28 -18.15
N CYS A 385 19.16 -11.76 -17.97
CA CYS A 385 18.84 -13.02 -17.31
C CYS A 385 19.56 -14.24 -17.92
N SER A 386 19.86 -14.20 -19.22
CA SER A 386 20.60 -15.25 -19.93
C SER A 386 22.13 -15.20 -19.79
N GLY A 387 22.68 -14.21 -19.06
CA GLY A 387 24.13 -14.11 -18.77
C GLY A 387 24.97 -13.35 -19.80
N GLY A 388 24.42 -12.31 -20.44
CA GLY A 388 25.08 -11.49 -21.46
C GLY A 388 24.92 -9.98 -21.24
N VAL A 389 25.13 -9.21 -22.32
CA VAL A 389 24.98 -7.75 -22.33
C VAL A 389 23.49 -7.39 -22.22
N GLY A 390 23.16 -6.51 -21.27
CA GLY A 390 21.81 -6.06 -20.99
C GLY A 390 21.67 -5.75 -19.50
N SER A 391 20.47 -5.40 -19.07
CA SER A 391 20.13 -5.29 -17.65
C SER A 391 18.84 -6.05 -17.39
N SER A 392 18.71 -6.58 -16.18
CA SER A 392 17.58 -7.40 -15.79
C SER A 392 17.15 -7.10 -14.35
N VAL A 393 15.93 -7.50 -14.02
CA VAL A 393 15.42 -7.46 -12.65
C VAL A 393 15.14 -8.89 -12.22
N ARG A 394 15.61 -9.25 -11.03
CA ARG A 394 15.35 -10.53 -10.37
C ARG A 394 14.41 -10.32 -9.19
N PHE A 395 13.38 -11.14 -9.13
CA PHE A 395 12.40 -11.21 -8.05
C PHE A 395 12.62 -12.53 -7.31
N SER A 396 12.82 -12.48 -6.00
CA SER A 396 13.05 -13.66 -5.17
C SER A 396 12.13 -13.63 -3.95
N SER A 397 11.52 -14.77 -3.62
CA SER A 397 10.75 -14.85 -2.39
C SER A 397 11.63 -14.66 -1.14
N THR A 398 11.10 -14.00 -0.11
CA THR A 398 11.72 -13.90 1.22
C THR A 398 10.94 -14.60 2.32
N GLU A 399 9.69 -15.01 2.07
CA GLU A 399 8.78 -15.52 3.10
C GLU A 399 8.21 -16.90 2.78
N ALA A 400 7.94 -17.67 3.83
CA ALA A 400 7.53 -19.06 3.67
C ALA A 400 6.07 -19.19 3.19
N GLY A 401 5.81 -20.14 2.30
CA GLY A 401 4.47 -20.48 1.84
C GLY A 401 4.12 -21.96 1.85
N PHE A 402 2.85 -22.20 1.60
CA PHE A 402 2.11 -23.44 1.82
C PHE A 402 1.04 -23.60 0.74
N LEU A 403 0.55 -24.82 0.55
CA LEU A 403 -0.42 -25.13 -0.52
C LEU A 403 -1.75 -24.38 -0.36
N CYS A 404 -2.11 -24.01 0.87
CA CYS A 404 -3.38 -23.37 1.18
C CYS A 404 -3.36 -21.85 0.98
N ASP A 405 -2.19 -21.22 0.86
CA ASP A 405 -2.11 -19.79 0.58
C ASP A 405 -2.00 -19.48 -0.91
N ASN A 406 -1.77 -20.47 -1.76
CA ASN A 406 -1.91 -20.33 -3.20
C ASN A 406 -3.24 -19.64 -3.55
N PRO A 407 -3.23 -18.58 -4.38
CA PRO A 407 -4.45 -17.87 -4.73
C PRO A 407 -5.40 -18.79 -5.49
N GLY A 408 -6.67 -18.78 -5.10
CA GLY A 408 -7.74 -19.43 -5.85
C GLY A 408 -8.26 -18.56 -6.99
N THR A 409 -8.09 -17.23 -6.87
CA THR A 409 -8.49 -16.25 -7.88
C THR A 409 -7.50 -15.13 -8.13
N SER A 410 -7.68 -14.39 -9.23
CA SER A 410 -6.91 -13.17 -9.49
C SER A 410 -7.19 -12.05 -8.48
N THR A 411 -8.26 -12.17 -7.68
CA THR A 411 -8.47 -11.36 -6.48
C THR A 411 -7.69 -11.98 -5.34
N LEU A 412 -6.61 -11.30 -4.95
CA LEU A 412 -5.68 -11.70 -3.90
C LEU A 412 -6.23 -11.28 -2.53
N GLU A 413 -6.22 -12.22 -1.61
CA GLU A 413 -6.80 -12.09 -0.28
C GLU A 413 -5.77 -12.41 0.81
N SER A 414 -6.12 -12.12 2.05
CA SER A 414 -5.37 -12.58 3.22
C SER A 414 -5.94 -13.92 3.69
N VAL A 415 -5.10 -14.94 3.78
CA VAL A 415 -5.48 -16.29 4.23
C VAL A 415 -5.12 -16.44 5.70
N SER A 416 -6.13 -16.68 6.55
CA SER A 416 -5.90 -16.96 7.97
C SER A 416 -5.52 -18.43 8.21
N CYS A 417 -4.91 -18.73 9.37
CA CYS A 417 -4.61 -20.12 9.74
C CYS A 417 -5.87 -20.98 9.85
N ASN A 418 -7.01 -20.40 10.22
CA ASN A 418 -8.28 -21.11 10.38
C ASN A 418 -8.87 -21.56 9.04
N GLU A 419 -8.53 -20.87 7.95
CA GLU A 419 -8.94 -21.22 6.58
C GLU A 419 -7.97 -22.22 5.94
N CYS A 420 -6.77 -22.38 6.51
CA CYS A 420 -5.75 -23.28 6.02
C CYS A 420 -5.75 -24.63 6.78
N GLN A 421 -6.26 -25.69 6.14
CA GLN A 421 -6.24 -27.04 6.73
C GLN A 421 -4.81 -27.51 7.07
N GLN A 422 -3.81 -27.15 6.25
CA GLN A 422 -2.41 -27.49 6.56
C GLN A 422 -1.95 -26.83 7.87
N CYS A 423 -2.38 -25.59 8.14
CA CYS A 423 -2.10 -24.89 9.39
C CYS A 423 -2.81 -25.56 10.55
N LEU A 424 -4.11 -25.87 10.42
CA LEU A 424 -4.88 -26.57 11.46
C LEU A 424 -4.29 -27.94 11.84
N ASP A 425 -3.76 -28.68 10.86
CA ASP A 425 -3.14 -29.99 11.08
C ASP A 425 -1.81 -29.90 11.86
N ASP A 426 -1.13 -28.74 11.83
CA ASP A 426 0.18 -28.51 12.47
C ASP A 426 0.26 -27.09 13.08
N TYR A 427 -0.77 -26.76 13.87
CA TYR A 427 -1.02 -25.39 14.35
C TYR A 427 0.16 -24.80 15.13
N GLU A 428 0.80 -25.59 15.99
CA GLU A 428 1.93 -25.12 16.80
C GLU A 428 3.13 -24.68 15.94
N ARG A 429 3.35 -25.33 14.78
CA ARG A 429 4.47 -25.01 13.90
C ARG A 429 4.12 -23.95 12.88
N LEU A 430 2.88 -23.94 12.38
CA LEU A 430 2.50 -23.14 11.22
C LEU A 430 1.79 -21.84 11.57
N SER A 431 1.07 -21.76 12.69
CA SER A 431 0.36 -20.53 13.08
C SER A 431 1.22 -19.25 13.10
N PRO A 432 2.54 -19.26 13.40
CA PRO A 432 3.35 -18.05 13.35
C PRO A 432 3.57 -17.44 11.97
N TYR A 433 3.24 -18.15 10.88
CA TYR A 433 3.36 -17.66 9.50
C TYR A 433 2.05 -17.06 8.97
N PHE A 434 0.97 -17.12 9.74
CA PHE A 434 -0.35 -16.63 9.37
C PHE A 434 -0.70 -15.35 10.15
N PRO A 435 -1.52 -14.45 9.58
CA PRO A 435 -2.15 -14.55 8.26
C PRO A 435 -1.15 -14.36 7.10
N ILE A 436 -1.50 -14.91 5.94
CA ILE A 436 -0.70 -14.81 4.72
C ILE A 436 -1.42 -13.92 3.72
N ASP A 437 -0.82 -12.77 3.41
CA ASP A 437 -1.28 -11.91 2.33
C ASP A 437 -0.78 -12.44 0.97
N GLN A 438 -1.71 -12.86 0.11
CA GLN A 438 -1.42 -13.32 -1.25
C GLN A 438 -0.85 -12.22 -2.14
N SER A 439 -1.23 -10.95 -1.89
CA SER A 439 -0.75 -9.80 -2.64
C SER A 439 0.74 -9.54 -2.40
N ALA A 440 1.24 -9.83 -1.19
CA ALA A 440 2.65 -9.74 -0.84
C ALA A 440 3.56 -10.68 -1.64
N ARG A 441 2.99 -11.74 -2.23
CA ARG A 441 3.71 -12.82 -2.94
C ARG A 441 3.50 -12.78 -4.45
N ALA A 442 2.91 -11.72 -4.97
CA ALA A 442 2.63 -11.57 -6.39
C ALA A 442 3.39 -10.39 -7.00
N VAL A 443 3.72 -10.50 -8.28
CA VAL A 443 4.37 -9.46 -9.07
C VAL A 443 3.61 -9.27 -10.37
N THR A 444 3.07 -8.08 -10.61
CA THR A 444 2.45 -7.76 -11.90
C THR A 444 3.43 -6.98 -12.77
N LEU A 445 3.71 -7.49 -13.97
CA LEU A 445 4.55 -6.86 -14.99
C LEU A 445 3.65 -6.19 -16.03
N ALA A 446 3.95 -4.95 -16.35
CA ALA A 446 3.17 -4.13 -17.25
C ALA A 446 3.92 -3.86 -18.56
N PHE A 447 3.23 -4.00 -19.68
CA PHE A 447 3.77 -3.84 -21.04
C PHE A 447 2.94 -2.82 -21.80
N THR A 448 3.57 -1.70 -22.18
CA THR A 448 2.88 -0.59 -22.88
C THR A 448 3.21 -0.52 -24.37
N GLY A 449 4.41 -0.96 -24.76
CA GLY A 449 4.83 -1.03 -26.16
C GLY A 449 4.39 -2.31 -26.88
N PRO A 450 4.44 -2.34 -28.22
CA PRO A 450 4.07 -3.51 -29.01
C PRO A 450 5.03 -4.67 -28.77
N GLN A 451 4.53 -5.75 -28.21
CA GLN A 451 5.28 -6.98 -27.98
C GLN A 451 4.69 -8.14 -28.78
N GLN A 452 5.47 -8.71 -29.68
CA GLN A 452 5.13 -10.01 -30.26
C GLN A 452 5.46 -11.16 -29.31
N LYS A 453 6.48 -10.95 -28.47
CA LYS A 453 6.93 -11.91 -27.47
C LYS A 453 7.70 -11.24 -26.35
N PHE A 454 7.75 -11.88 -25.19
CA PHE A 454 8.67 -11.57 -24.10
C PHE A 454 9.22 -12.87 -23.50
N SER A 455 10.32 -12.77 -22.76
CA SER A 455 11.02 -13.91 -22.18
C SER A 455 11.19 -13.75 -20.67
N ILE A 456 10.92 -14.82 -19.92
CA ILE A 456 11.13 -14.90 -18.47
C ILE A 456 12.04 -16.10 -18.16
N MET A 457 12.96 -15.92 -17.22
CA MET A 457 13.73 -17.02 -16.62
C MET A 457 13.15 -17.36 -15.25
N LEU A 458 12.82 -18.65 -15.03
CA LEU A 458 12.33 -19.20 -13.77
C LEU A 458 13.38 -20.11 -13.14
N GLU A 459 13.49 -20.09 -11.81
CA GLU A 459 14.42 -20.94 -11.08
C GLU A 459 13.92 -21.26 -9.68
N SER A 460 14.06 -22.52 -9.28
CA SER A 460 13.90 -22.97 -7.89
C SER A 460 15.27 -23.30 -7.33
N LEU A 461 15.68 -22.63 -6.25
CA LEU A 461 16.95 -22.89 -5.58
C LEU A 461 16.78 -23.91 -4.46
N CYS A 462 17.74 -24.84 -4.34
CA CYS A 462 17.81 -25.79 -3.23
C CYS A 462 19.26 -26.09 -2.84
N ASP A 463 19.66 -25.76 -1.61
CA ASP A 463 21.00 -26.00 -1.10
C ASP A 463 21.13 -27.41 -0.47
N HIS A 464 20.08 -27.91 0.19
CA HIS A 464 20.03 -29.26 0.78
C HIS A 464 18.63 -29.86 0.81
N ASP A 465 18.55 -31.18 0.95
CA ASP A 465 17.29 -31.95 0.95
C ASP A 465 16.43 -31.80 -0.33
N CYS A 466 17.06 -31.63 -1.50
CA CYS A 466 16.38 -31.43 -2.80
C CYS A 466 15.68 -32.67 -3.38
N LEU A 467 15.61 -33.76 -2.61
CA LEU A 467 14.95 -35.00 -3.00
C LEU A 467 13.79 -35.29 -2.04
N THR A 468 12.74 -35.90 -2.57
CA THR A 468 11.68 -36.48 -1.73
C THR A 468 12.23 -37.64 -0.90
N ASN A 469 11.46 -38.08 0.10
CA ASN A 469 11.80 -39.27 0.90
C ASN A 469 11.92 -40.55 0.05
N GLU A 470 11.35 -40.56 -1.15
CA GLU A 470 11.46 -41.65 -2.13
C GLU A 470 12.66 -41.48 -3.08
N GLY A 471 13.50 -40.45 -2.87
CA GLY A 471 14.64 -40.14 -3.72
C GLY A 471 14.27 -39.52 -5.07
N ARG A 472 13.04 -39.01 -5.23
CA ARG A 472 12.62 -38.32 -6.46
C ARG A 472 13.07 -36.87 -6.42
N PRO A 473 13.44 -36.27 -7.54
CA PRO A 473 13.72 -34.84 -7.60
C PRO A 473 12.50 -34.01 -7.19
N ARG A 474 12.75 -32.91 -6.50
CA ARG A 474 11.74 -31.91 -6.14
C ARG A 474 11.76 -30.75 -7.13
N GLY A 475 10.71 -29.94 -7.07
CA GLY A 475 10.54 -28.77 -7.89
C GLY A 475 9.51 -27.84 -7.29
N ARG A 476 9.25 -26.73 -7.98
CA ARG A 476 8.31 -25.68 -7.61
C ARG A 476 7.38 -25.36 -8.78
N ASN A 477 6.21 -24.80 -8.49
CA ASN A 477 5.24 -24.41 -9.50
C ASN A 477 5.20 -22.90 -9.56
N PHE A 478 5.37 -22.33 -10.75
CA PHE A 478 5.16 -20.91 -10.98
C PHE A 478 3.79 -20.71 -11.59
N LEU A 479 3.02 -19.78 -11.01
CA LEU A 479 1.67 -19.45 -11.42
C LEU A 479 1.66 -18.12 -12.19
N PHE A 480 1.00 -18.09 -13.34
CA PHE A 480 0.86 -16.90 -14.17
C PHE A 480 -0.60 -16.63 -14.52
N GLY A 481 -0.95 -15.36 -14.64
CA GLY A 481 -2.26 -14.90 -15.11
C GLY A 481 -2.17 -13.49 -15.70
N GLY A 482 -3.30 -12.97 -16.18
CA GLY A 482 -3.43 -11.58 -16.60
C GLY A 482 -3.60 -10.64 -15.39
N ARG A 483 -4.54 -9.69 -15.51
CA ARG A 483 -4.85 -8.70 -14.47
C ARG A 483 -5.20 -9.37 -13.13
N SER A 484 -4.75 -8.77 -12.03
CA SER A 484 -5.03 -9.19 -10.65
C SER A 484 -5.50 -8.03 -9.79
N SER A 485 -5.90 -8.29 -8.54
CA SER A 485 -6.21 -7.22 -7.58
C SER A 485 -5.01 -6.34 -7.19
N LEU A 486 -3.76 -6.70 -7.57
CA LEU A 486 -2.62 -5.77 -7.51
C LEU A 486 -2.77 -4.59 -8.50
N CYS A 487 -3.55 -4.78 -9.55
CA CYS A 487 -3.91 -3.75 -10.52
C CYS A 487 -5.23 -3.03 -10.16
N GLU A 488 -5.91 -3.44 -9.09
CA GLU A 488 -7.03 -2.64 -8.61
C GLU A 488 -6.47 -1.44 -7.83
N PRO A 489 -7.06 -0.26 -8.02
CA PRO A 489 -6.62 0.93 -7.31
C PRO A 489 -6.62 0.71 -5.80
N ARG A 490 -5.46 0.83 -5.16
CA ARG A 490 -5.41 1.11 -3.72
C ARG A 490 -5.83 2.56 -3.54
N VAL A 491 -7.11 2.75 -3.25
CA VAL A 491 -7.59 3.99 -2.66
C VAL A 491 -7.14 3.95 -1.22
N TRP A 492 -6.34 4.92 -0.80
CA TRP A 492 -6.12 5.12 0.63
C TRP A 492 -7.47 5.59 1.19
N ASP A 493 -8.01 4.94 2.22
CA ASP A 493 -9.37 5.22 2.72
C ASP A 493 -9.60 6.71 3.01
N VAL A 494 -8.54 7.45 3.33
CA VAL A 494 -8.57 8.90 3.59
C VAL A 494 -8.65 9.75 2.32
N CYS A 495 -8.16 9.21 1.20
CA CYS A 495 -8.26 9.81 -0.13
C CYS A 495 -9.61 9.54 -0.79
N ASP A 496 -10.41 8.62 -0.23
CA ASP A 496 -11.82 8.43 -0.59
C ASP A 496 -12.67 9.42 0.19
N GLU A 497 -13.51 10.19 -0.51
CA GLU A 497 -14.41 11.16 0.13
C GLU A 497 -15.67 10.49 0.72
N GLU A 498 -15.75 9.15 0.75
CA GLU A 498 -16.94 8.45 1.22
C GLU A 498 -16.61 7.31 2.20
N ILE A 499 -16.41 7.64 3.48
CA ILE A 499 -16.83 6.70 4.55
C ILE A 499 -18.36 6.60 4.45
N GLN A 500 -18.84 5.59 3.72
CA GLN A 500 -20.26 5.43 3.40
C GLN A 500 -21.10 4.98 4.61
N ASN A 501 -20.48 4.37 5.63
CA ASN A 501 -21.15 3.94 6.85
C ASN A 501 -20.50 4.59 8.08
N ASN A 502 -20.99 5.77 8.47
CA ASN A 502 -20.55 6.44 9.69
C ASN A 502 -21.26 5.86 10.92
N LEU A 503 -20.50 5.38 11.91
CA LEU A 503 -21.04 4.84 13.16
C LEU A 503 -21.31 5.96 14.18
N GLU A 504 -22.56 6.34 14.37
CA GLU A 504 -22.98 7.40 15.29
C GLU A 504 -23.42 6.88 16.66
N ILE A 505 -22.46 6.66 17.57
CA ILE A 505 -22.78 6.22 18.95
C ILE A 505 -23.48 7.31 19.77
N GLU A 506 -23.21 8.60 19.52
CA GLU A 506 -23.86 9.72 20.21
C GLU A 506 -25.37 9.80 19.93
N GLY A 507 -25.80 9.49 18.70
CA GLY A 507 -27.21 9.41 18.33
C GLY A 507 -27.90 8.12 18.80
N ALA A 508 -27.14 7.02 18.89
CA ALA A 508 -27.69 5.69 19.14
C ALA A 508 -28.35 5.51 20.54
N ALA A 509 -29.47 4.80 20.56
CA ALA A 509 -30.11 4.31 21.77
C ALA A 509 -29.55 2.93 22.18
N ILE A 510 -29.58 2.60 23.47
CA ILE A 510 -29.15 1.27 23.94
C ILE A 510 -30.38 0.41 24.22
N GLN A 511 -30.60 -0.61 23.39
CA GLN A 511 -31.69 -1.57 23.55
C GLN A 511 -31.39 -2.56 24.68
N SER A 512 -30.19 -3.16 24.68
CA SER A 512 -29.73 -4.07 25.73
C SER A 512 -28.34 -3.69 26.23
N ASN A 513 -28.08 -3.89 27.53
CA ASN A 513 -26.79 -3.58 28.15
C ASN A 513 -26.46 -4.60 29.25
N ASN A 514 -26.17 -5.82 28.82
CA ASN A 514 -25.85 -6.94 29.70
C ASN A 514 -24.69 -7.79 29.16
N LEU A 515 -23.61 -7.15 28.68
CA LEU A 515 -22.45 -7.83 28.09
C LEU A 515 -21.97 -9.02 28.94
N GLY A 516 -22.01 -10.22 28.37
CA GLY A 516 -21.58 -11.46 29.04
C GLY A 516 -22.33 -11.78 30.34
N GLY A 517 -23.54 -11.25 30.52
CA GLY A 517 -24.32 -11.38 31.76
C GLY A 517 -23.83 -10.50 32.92
N GLN A 518 -22.94 -9.54 32.64
CA GLN A 518 -22.25 -8.71 33.64
C GLN A 518 -22.53 -7.21 33.47
N GLY A 519 -23.59 -6.81 32.74
CA GLY A 519 -23.87 -5.40 32.50
C GLY A 519 -24.74 -4.73 33.56
N PRO A 520 -24.96 -3.41 33.46
CA PRO A 520 -25.72 -2.66 34.43
C PRO A 520 -27.22 -3.02 34.43
N LYS A 521 -27.71 -3.63 33.34
CA LYS A 521 -29.07 -4.20 33.23
C LYS A 521 -29.03 -5.74 33.25
N PHE A 522 -28.60 -6.30 34.37
CA PHE A 522 -28.41 -7.75 34.54
C PHE A 522 -29.69 -8.61 34.36
N ASP A 523 -30.86 -7.99 34.29
CA ASP A 523 -32.15 -8.64 34.03
C ASP A 523 -32.56 -8.63 32.55
N ASP A 524 -31.76 -8.03 31.67
CA ASP A 524 -31.95 -8.13 30.22
C ASP A 524 -31.79 -9.61 29.77
N PRO A 525 -32.68 -10.09 28.88
CA PRO A 525 -32.69 -11.50 28.46
C PRO A 525 -31.55 -11.87 27.50
N LEU A 526 -30.82 -10.88 26.98
CA LEU A 526 -29.70 -11.07 26.07
C LEU A 526 -28.42 -10.64 26.78
N ASP A 527 -27.38 -11.46 26.70
CA ASP A 527 -26.08 -11.21 27.35
C ASP A 527 -25.15 -10.36 26.44
N VAL A 528 -25.68 -9.29 25.85
CA VAL A 528 -24.99 -8.42 24.87
C VAL A 528 -25.17 -6.94 25.17
N ILE A 529 -24.49 -6.08 24.42
CA ILE A 529 -24.86 -4.67 24.27
C ILE A 529 -25.42 -4.47 22.86
N VAL A 530 -26.54 -3.78 22.74
CA VAL A 530 -27.14 -3.45 21.44
C VAL A 530 -27.31 -1.94 21.36
N PHE A 531 -26.62 -1.33 20.41
CA PHE A 531 -26.79 0.07 20.01
C PHE A 531 -27.68 0.12 18.78
N GLU A 532 -28.82 0.80 18.89
CA GLU A 532 -29.81 0.93 17.82
C GLU A 532 -29.42 2.04 16.84
N GLU A 533 -29.61 1.76 15.55
CA GLU A 533 -29.47 2.72 14.43
C GLU A 533 -28.12 3.46 14.44
N VAL A 534 -27.02 2.74 14.69
CA VAL A 534 -25.65 3.31 14.65
C VAL A 534 -25.27 3.77 13.25
N VAL A 535 -25.87 3.21 12.20
CA VAL A 535 -25.76 3.71 10.83
C VAL A 535 -27.19 3.97 10.34
N THR A 536 -27.51 5.23 10.07
CA THR A 536 -28.87 5.66 9.70
C THR A 536 -29.12 5.62 8.19
N GLU A 537 -28.05 5.80 7.40
CA GLU A 537 -28.05 5.71 5.94
C GLU A 537 -26.84 4.85 5.52
N SER A 538 -27.07 3.83 4.71
CA SER A 538 -26.04 2.88 4.26
C SER A 538 -26.35 2.42 2.84
N PRO A 539 -25.35 2.25 1.96
CA PRO A 539 -25.54 1.56 0.69
C PRO A 539 -25.73 0.04 0.86
N ASP A 540 -25.27 -0.50 1.98
CA ASP A 540 -25.21 -1.93 2.28
C ASP A 540 -26.52 -2.46 2.89
N SER A 541 -27.39 -1.55 3.35
CA SER A 541 -28.68 -1.89 3.96
C SER A 541 -29.78 -0.89 3.56
N ALA A 542 -30.97 -1.41 3.25
CA ALA A 542 -32.13 -0.58 2.95
C ALA A 542 -32.79 0.06 4.19
N ASN A 543 -32.41 -0.41 5.38
CA ASN A 543 -32.87 0.10 6.67
C ASN A 543 -31.66 0.54 7.52
N PRO A 544 -31.87 1.35 8.58
CA PRO A 544 -30.83 1.59 9.58
C PRO A 544 -30.22 0.29 10.10
N VAL A 545 -29.00 0.39 10.62
CA VAL A 545 -28.20 -0.74 11.08
C VAL A 545 -27.87 -0.58 12.57
N ASP A 546 -28.13 -1.64 13.33
CA ASP A 546 -27.78 -1.78 14.74
C ASP A 546 -26.38 -2.38 14.88
N LEU A 547 -25.69 -2.02 15.97
CA LEU A 547 -24.44 -2.65 16.39
C LEU A 547 -24.68 -3.51 17.63
N VAL A 548 -24.35 -4.80 17.50
CA VAL A 548 -24.41 -5.78 18.59
C VAL A 548 -22.99 -6.13 19.02
N VAL A 549 -22.73 -5.96 20.30
CA VAL A 549 -21.46 -6.32 20.94
C VAL A 549 -21.68 -7.50 21.86
N SER A 550 -21.03 -8.62 21.57
CA SER A 550 -21.11 -9.86 22.35
C SER A 550 -19.73 -10.33 22.82
N VAL A 551 -19.72 -11.22 23.82
CA VAL A 551 -18.48 -11.93 24.20
C VAL A 551 -18.29 -13.10 23.24
N THR A 552 -17.08 -13.24 22.69
CA THR A 552 -16.76 -14.31 21.73
C THR A 552 -16.98 -15.70 22.36
N ASP A 553 -17.64 -16.58 21.63
CA ASP A 553 -17.91 -17.94 22.10
C ASP A 553 -16.61 -18.75 22.28
N GLY A 554 -16.52 -19.47 23.40
CA GLY A 554 -15.37 -20.36 23.67
C GLY A 554 -14.15 -19.69 24.31
N THR A 555 -14.21 -18.39 24.62
CA THR A 555 -13.14 -17.67 25.33
C THR A 555 -13.35 -17.64 26.84
N GLU A 556 -12.40 -17.06 27.57
CA GLU A 556 -12.60 -16.77 29.00
C GLU A 556 -13.80 -15.83 29.18
N SER A 557 -14.57 -16.03 30.26
CA SER A 557 -15.73 -15.20 30.56
C SER A 557 -15.31 -13.76 30.82
N TYR A 558 -15.98 -12.80 30.18
CA TYR A 558 -15.78 -11.38 30.42
C TYR A 558 -15.89 -11.03 31.92
N GLN A 559 -14.86 -10.35 32.44
CA GLN A 559 -14.80 -9.90 33.83
C GLN A 559 -14.84 -8.37 33.87
N VAL A 560 -15.86 -7.84 34.55
CA VAL A 560 -16.10 -6.41 34.65
C VAL A 560 -15.56 -5.86 35.98
N ALA A 561 -14.87 -4.73 35.97
CA ALA A 561 -14.47 -4.07 37.23
C ALA A 561 -15.65 -3.31 37.83
N ASN A 562 -16.40 -2.59 36.99
CA ASN A 562 -17.60 -1.87 37.37
C ASN A 562 -18.62 -1.87 36.22
N SER A 563 -19.70 -2.64 36.37
CA SER A 563 -20.74 -2.80 35.35
C SER A 563 -21.50 -1.51 35.03
N SER A 564 -21.49 -0.51 35.92
CA SER A 564 -22.08 0.80 35.61
C SER A 564 -21.34 1.59 34.54
N PHE A 565 -20.15 1.15 34.11
CA PHE A 565 -19.35 1.74 33.05
C PHE A 565 -19.41 0.95 31.73
N ASN A 566 -20.37 0.02 31.58
CA ASN A 566 -20.65 -0.61 30.30
C ASN A 566 -21.80 0.11 29.58
N GLY A 567 -21.70 0.24 28.26
CA GLY A 567 -22.73 0.84 27.41
C GLY A 567 -22.24 2.15 26.80
N LYS A 568 -23.02 3.22 26.94
CA LYS A 568 -22.71 4.53 26.37
C LYS A 568 -22.18 5.48 27.43
N TRP A 569 -21.02 6.05 27.17
CA TRP A 569 -20.45 7.14 27.95
C TRP A 569 -20.31 8.37 27.05
N ASP A 570 -21.23 9.31 27.23
CA ASP A 570 -21.35 10.50 26.37
C ASP A 570 -21.56 10.09 24.89
N GLN A 571 -20.64 10.47 24.01
CA GLN A 571 -20.61 10.08 22.61
C GLN A 571 -19.93 8.73 22.32
N PHE A 572 -19.37 8.06 23.34
CA PHE A 572 -18.54 6.87 23.17
C PHE A 572 -19.25 5.59 23.61
N MET A 573 -18.89 4.49 22.96
CA MET A 573 -19.09 3.15 23.52
C MET A 573 -18.05 2.92 24.62
N GLN A 574 -18.48 2.40 25.77
CA GLN A 574 -17.62 2.09 26.90
C GLN A 574 -17.78 0.63 27.30
N ILE A 575 -16.64 -0.05 27.48
CA ILE A 575 -16.56 -1.42 27.98
C ILE A 575 -15.53 -1.43 29.11
N ASN A 576 -15.95 -1.86 30.30
CA ASN A 576 -15.11 -1.82 31.48
C ASN A 576 -14.48 -3.19 31.75
N VAL A 577 -13.16 -3.31 31.64
CA VAL A 577 -12.45 -4.60 31.80
C VAL A 577 -11.76 -4.65 33.16
N LEU A 578 -11.84 -5.80 33.86
CA LEU A 578 -11.15 -5.99 35.14
C LEU A 578 -9.63 -6.10 34.95
N ASP A 579 -8.86 -5.49 35.85
CA ASP A 579 -7.39 -5.62 35.90
C ASP A 579 -6.92 -7.09 35.83
N ASN A 580 -5.91 -7.34 34.98
CA ASN A 580 -5.35 -8.67 34.71
C ASN A 580 -6.36 -9.68 34.13
N SER A 581 -7.45 -9.20 33.52
CA SER A 581 -8.35 -10.01 32.71
C SER A 581 -8.30 -9.59 31.24
N ARG A 582 -8.98 -10.34 30.38
CA ARG A 582 -9.15 -10.04 28.95
C ARG A 582 -10.63 -10.12 28.61
N ALA A 583 -11.06 -9.31 27.64
CA ALA A 583 -12.36 -9.43 27.01
C ALA A 583 -12.13 -9.76 25.54
N PHE A 584 -12.75 -10.84 25.06
CA PHE A 584 -12.82 -11.16 23.64
C PHE A 584 -14.23 -10.82 23.18
N LEU A 585 -14.34 -9.96 22.18
CA LEU A 585 -15.59 -9.32 21.82
C LEU A 585 -15.83 -9.47 20.31
N ASP A 586 -17.06 -9.82 19.96
CA ASP A 586 -17.52 -9.80 18.59
C ASP A 586 -18.40 -8.56 18.39
N PHE A 587 -18.15 -7.85 17.29
CA PHE A 587 -18.93 -6.70 16.84
C PHE A 587 -19.66 -7.11 15.57
N ALA A 588 -20.99 -7.11 15.61
CA ALA A 588 -21.82 -7.58 14.51
C ALA A 588 -22.91 -6.56 14.18
N PHE A 589 -23.19 -6.42 12.88
CA PHE A 589 -24.14 -5.45 12.35
C PHE A 589 -25.43 -6.16 11.93
N PHE A 590 -26.58 -5.56 12.27
CA PHE A 590 -27.88 -6.11 11.96
C PHE A 590 -28.81 -5.02 11.43
N ASP A 591 -29.62 -5.36 10.43
CA ASP A 591 -30.67 -4.47 9.94
C ASP A 591 -31.71 -4.25 11.05
N SER A 592 -31.91 -2.99 11.45
CA SER A 592 -32.75 -2.61 12.61
C SER A 592 -34.22 -3.00 12.46
N VAL A 593 -34.68 -3.30 11.24
CA VAL A 593 -36.08 -3.64 10.95
C VAL A 593 -36.27 -5.15 10.83
N THR A 594 -35.36 -5.84 10.14
CA THR A 594 -35.47 -7.26 9.82
C THR A 594 -34.75 -8.17 10.80
N GLY A 595 -33.73 -7.65 11.51
CA GLY A 595 -32.82 -8.41 12.37
C GLY A 595 -31.90 -9.36 11.60
N GLY A 596 -31.78 -9.19 10.27
CA GLY A 596 -30.81 -9.93 9.46
C GLY A 596 -29.41 -9.33 9.60
N GLY A 597 -28.37 -10.17 9.59
CA GLY A 597 -26.99 -9.70 9.60
C GLY A 597 -26.68 -8.87 8.35
N VAL A 598 -25.91 -7.79 8.53
CA VAL A 598 -25.46 -6.88 7.47
C VAL A 598 -23.93 -6.96 7.41
N ASN A 599 -23.39 -7.12 6.21
CA ASN A 599 -21.96 -6.95 5.96
C ASN A 599 -21.75 -5.51 5.49
N LEU A 600 -21.11 -4.68 6.31
CA LEU A 600 -20.76 -3.31 5.91
C LEU A 600 -19.42 -3.36 5.18
N GLU A 601 -19.37 -2.84 3.95
CA GLU A 601 -18.17 -2.94 3.11
C GLU A 601 -17.12 -1.87 3.50
N ASN A 602 -17.54 -0.74 4.08
CA ASN A 602 -16.65 0.35 4.53
C ASN A 602 -17.15 1.02 5.81
N PHE A 603 -16.46 0.86 6.94
CA PHE A 603 -16.77 1.56 8.19
C PHE A 603 -15.52 1.72 9.07
N VAL A 604 -15.54 2.71 9.97
CA VAL A 604 -14.42 3.01 10.88
C VAL A 604 -14.84 2.86 12.34
N ILE A 605 -13.98 2.26 13.16
CA ILE A 605 -14.09 2.24 14.62
C ILE A 605 -12.79 2.77 15.23
N THR A 606 -12.91 3.74 16.12
CA THR A 606 -11.77 4.29 16.87
C THR A 606 -11.83 3.83 18.32
N VAL A 607 -10.71 3.29 18.83
CA VAL A 607 -10.56 2.89 20.23
C VAL A 607 -9.79 3.97 21.00
N TYR A 608 -10.42 4.53 22.03
CA TYR A 608 -9.86 5.56 22.90
C TYR A 608 -9.39 4.99 24.23
N ASP A 609 -8.71 5.80 25.03
CA ASP A 609 -8.24 5.45 26.40
C ASP A 609 -7.22 4.29 26.41
N LEU A 610 -6.39 4.23 25.36
CA LEU A 610 -5.21 3.35 25.31
C LEU A 610 -4.03 4.08 25.95
N ASP A 611 -3.92 4.04 27.27
CA ASP A 611 -2.83 4.68 27.97
C ASP A 611 -2.05 3.71 28.88
N GLN A 612 -1.26 4.29 29.78
CA GLN A 612 -0.65 3.56 30.87
C GLN A 612 -0.51 4.50 32.06
N GLN A 613 -0.53 3.95 33.28
CA GLN A 613 -0.20 4.75 34.45
C GLN A 613 1.28 5.18 34.45
N VAL A 614 1.56 6.27 35.16
CA VAL A 614 2.92 6.83 35.35
C VAL A 614 3.96 5.78 35.74
N ASP A 615 3.55 4.78 36.52
CA ASP A 615 4.33 3.57 36.74
C ASP A 615 3.81 2.46 35.81
N ALA A 616 4.53 2.24 34.70
CA ALA A 616 4.20 1.24 33.69
C ALA A 616 4.14 -0.21 34.23
N ALA A 617 4.60 -0.45 35.46
CA ALA A 617 4.45 -1.76 36.13
C ALA A 617 3.08 -1.95 36.81
N ARG A 618 2.20 -0.94 36.80
CA ARG A 618 0.88 -1.00 37.49
C ARG A 618 -0.27 -1.36 36.57
N GLN A 619 -0.54 -0.53 35.57
CA GLN A 619 -1.65 -0.70 34.63
C GLN A 619 -1.22 -0.19 33.26
N ARG A 620 -1.61 -0.93 32.22
CA ARG A 620 -1.36 -0.65 30.81
C ARG A 620 -2.49 -1.27 30.02
N GLU A 621 -3.27 -0.47 29.31
CA GLU A 621 -4.26 -1.01 28.37
C GLU A 621 -3.55 -1.60 27.15
N ARG A 622 -4.16 -2.64 26.58
CA ARG A 622 -3.74 -3.28 25.34
C ARG A 622 -4.97 -3.70 24.58
N PHE A 623 -4.92 -3.55 23.28
CA PHE A 623 -5.97 -3.93 22.36
C PHE A 623 -5.34 -4.63 21.15
N CYS A 624 -6.09 -5.55 20.55
CA CYS A 624 -5.75 -6.24 19.31
C CYS A 624 -7.05 -6.54 18.56
N ILE A 625 -6.95 -6.55 17.23
CA ILE A 625 -8.01 -6.98 16.31
C ILE A 625 -7.50 -8.27 15.67
N ASP A 626 -8.35 -9.29 15.63
CA ASP A 626 -8.05 -10.61 15.04
C ASP A 626 -8.76 -10.77 13.69
#